data_AF-A0AB35ARQ4-F1
#
_entry.id   AF-A0AB35ARQ4-F1
#
_cell.length_a   1.000
_cell.length_b   1.000
_cell.length_c   1.000
_cell.angle_alpha   90.00
_cell.angle_beta   90.00
_cell.angle_gamma   90.00
#
_symmetry.space_group_name_H-M   'P 1'
#
loop_
_entity.id
_entity.type
_entity.pdbx_description
1 polymer ?
#
loop_
_entity_poly.entity_id
_entity_poly.type
_entity_poly.pdbx_seq_one_letter_code
_entity_poly.pdbx_strand_id
1 'polypeptide(L)'
;MCSKRRSKAPPKNRQSNRQKPKIRTKTHQPTVLRSLHLLFRGILPVIPSRKGRNAPQKTDWRRYRDRNRIERMFNRLKQMRRIATRYDKTALSFISFLNLADARLWIESFVNAT
;
A
#
# COMPACT_ATOMS: atom_id res chain seq x y z
N MET A 1 13.91 66.08 -5.95
CA MET A 1 13.89 65.21 -4.73
C MET A 1 13.10 65.97 -3.67
N CYS A 2 12.13 65.45 -2.92
CA CYS A 2 11.80 64.12 -2.45
C CYS A 2 10.27 64.02 -2.27
N SER A 3 9.69 62.90 -2.67
CA SER A 3 8.26 62.61 -2.71
C SER A 3 7.61 62.58 -1.32
N LYS A 4 6.48 63.27 -1.17
CA LYS A 4 5.61 63.18 0.02
C LYS A 4 5.13 61.72 0.16
N ARG A 5 5.43 61.14 1.33
CA ARG A 5 5.20 59.76 1.72
C ARG A 5 3.69 59.44 1.69
N ARG A 6 3.28 58.41 0.94
CA ARG A 6 1.94 57.83 1.04
C ARG A 6 1.78 57.19 2.42
N SER A 7 0.78 57.61 3.18
CA SER A 7 0.35 56.93 4.41
C SER A 7 -0.25 55.56 4.04
N LYS A 8 0.33 54.48 4.57
CA LYS A 8 -0.28 53.14 4.51
C LYS A 8 -1.31 53.02 5.63
N ALA A 9 -2.56 52.74 5.27
CA ALA A 9 -3.60 52.39 6.23
C ALA A 9 -3.26 51.07 6.98
N PRO A 10 -3.64 50.90 8.26
CA PRO A 10 -3.41 49.67 9.00
C PRO A 10 -4.35 48.53 8.52
N PRO A 11 -3.97 47.25 8.72
CA PRO A 11 -4.67 46.12 8.12
C PRO A 11 -6.06 45.88 8.74
N LYS A 12 -7.02 45.51 7.89
CA LYS A 12 -8.38 45.13 8.29
C LYS A 12 -8.34 43.88 9.17
N ASN A 13 -8.78 44.03 10.42
CA ASN A 13 -9.03 42.96 11.37
C ASN A 13 -10.10 42.01 10.80
N ARG A 14 -9.69 40.82 10.35
CA ARG A 14 -10.59 39.76 9.89
C ARG A 14 -10.53 38.63 10.91
N GLN A 15 -11.22 38.80 12.03
CA GLN A 15 -11.51 37.70 12.96
C GLN A 15 -12.42 36.70 12.24
N SER A 16 -11.85 35.78 11.47
CA SER A 16 -12.54 34.59 11.02
C SER A 16 -12.55 33.56 12.15
N ASN A 17 -13.24 33.87 13.24
CA ASN A 17 -13.51 32.87 14.27
C ASN A 17 -14.75 32.07 13.85
N ARG A 18 -14.56 31.13 12.93
CA ARG A 18 -15.49 29.99 12.73
C ARG A 18 -14.73 28.73 13.05
N GLN A 19 -14.49 28.50 14.34
CA GLN A 19 -14.21 27.15 14.82
C GLN A 19 -15.49 26.34 14.62
N LYS A 20 -15.63 25.72 13.46
CA LYS A 20 -16.64 24.68 13.28
C LYS A 20 -16.25 23.52 14.19
N PRO A 21 -17.14 23.01 15.08
CA PRO A 21 -16.84 21.79 15.80
C PRO A 21 -16.68 20.68 14.77
N LYS A 22 -15.45 20.22 14.58
CA LYS A 22 -15.18 19.05 13.75
C LYS A 22 -15.63 17.86 14.57
N ILE A 23 -16.91 17.52 14.48
CA ILE A 23 -17.44 16.24 14.95
C ILE A 23 -16.72 15.18 14.12
N ARG A 24 -15.55 14.77 14.59
CA ARG A 24 -14.82 13.63 14.06
C ARG A 24 -15.60 12.43 14.56
N THR A 25 -16.62 12.02 13.79
CA THR A 25 -17.23 10.71 13.98
C THR A 25 -16.08 9.72 14.08
N LYS A 26 -16.03 8.97 15.20
CA LYS A 26 -14.99 7.98 15.45
C LYS A 26 -14.97 7.06 14.23
N THR A 27 -14.01 7.28 13.33
CA THR A 27 -13.86 6.47 12.12
C THR A 27 -13.71 5.03 12.57
N HIS A 28 -14.72 4.20 12.34
CA HIS A 28 -14.61 2.75 12.50
C HIS A 28 -13.41 2.32 11.67
N GLN A 29 -12.35 1.86 12.33
CA GLN A 29 -11.11 1.53 11.65
C GLN A 29 -11.26 0.14 10.99
N PRO A 30 -11.34 0.03 9.65
CA PRO A 30 -11.66 -1.22 8.97
C PRO A 30 -10.59 -2.31 9.18
N THR A 31 -9.37 -1.92 9.55
CA THR A 31 -8.24 -2.82 9.80
C THR A 31 -8.47 -3.79 10.96
N VAL A 32 -9.22 -3.37 11.99
CA VAL A 32 -9.48 -4.22 13.17
C VAL A 32 -10.45 -5.33 12.83
N LEU A 33 -11.55 -4.99 12.13
CA LEU A 33 -12.50 -5.98 11.63
C LEU A 33 -11.82 -6.95 10.65
N ARG A 34 -10.95 -6.44 9.78
CA ARG A 34 -10.21 -7.26 8.82
C ARG A 34 -9.21 -8.20 9.49
N SER A 35 -8.49 -7.74 10.52
CA SER A 35 -7.54 -8.60 11.26
C SER A 35 -8.26 -9.66 12.09
N LEU A 36 -9.36 -9.31 12.75
CA LEU A 36 -10.22 -10.26 13.48
C LEU A 36 -10.78 -11.35 12.55
N HIS A 37 -11.31 -10.97 11.38
CA HIS A 37 -11.81 -11.90 10.37
C HIS A 37 -10.73 -12.84 9.85
N LEU A 38 -9.51 -12.36 9.67
CA LEU A 38 -8.38 -13.18 9.24
C LEU A 38 -7.96 -14.17 10.34
N LEU A 39 -7.95 -13.75 11.61
CA LEU A 39 -7.68 -14.63 12.74
C LEU A 39 -8.73 -15.72 12.90
N PHE A 40 -10.02 -15.40 12.71
CA PHE A 40 -11.09 -16.41 12.66
C PHE A 40 -10.90 -17.44 11.53
N ARG A 41 -10.20 -17.05 10.45
CA ARG A 41 -9.82 -17.96 9.35
C ARG A 41 -8.48 -18.65 9.57
N GLY A 42 -7.85 -18.49 10.75
CA GLY A 42 -6.54 -19.08 11.06
C GLY A 42 -5.35 -18.40 10.34
N ILE A 43 -5.55 -17.22 9.74
CA ILE A 43 -4.53 -16.49 8.99
C ILE A 43 -3.98 -15.37 9.87
N LEU A 44 -2.65 -15.37 10.12
CA LEU A 44 -2.01 -14.29 10.88
C LEU A 44 -1.90 -13.01 10.02
N PRO A 45 -2.56 -11.90 10.40
CA PRO A 45 -2.57 -10.69 9.60
C PRO A 45 -1.28 -9.87 9.79
N VAL A 46 -0.43 -9.81 8.75
CA VAL A 46 0.74 -8.90 8.71
C VAL A 46 0.34 -7.61 7.98
N ILE A 47 -0.44 -6.76 8.65
CA ILE A 47 -0.96 -5.51 8.09
C ILE A 47 -0.34 -4.32 8.83
N PRO A 48 0.46 -3.47 8.16
CA PRO A 48 1.04 -2.31 8.81
C PRO A 48 -0.04 -1.29 9.15
N SER A 49 0.20 -0.54 10.23
CA SER A 49 -0.68 0.56 10.60
C SER A 49 -0.55 1.72 9.62
N ARG A 50 -1.69 2.33 9.27
CA ARG A 50 -1.72 3.54 8.44
C ARG A 50 -1.06 4.72 9.18
N LYS A 51 -0.34 5.57 8.45
CA LYS A 51 0.27 6.80 8.97
C LYS A 51 -0.80 7.70 9.63
N GLY A 52 -0.56 8.15 10.86
CA GLY A 52 -1.49 8.98 11.65
C GLY A 52 -2.45 8.22 12.57
N ARG A 53 -2.16 6.94 12.88
CA ARG A 53 -2.93 6.15 13.84
C ARG A 53 -2.42 6.40 15.27
N ASN A 54 -3.32 6.74 16.18
CA ASN A 54 -2.99 7.01 17.59
C ASN A 54 -2.46 5.77 18.33
N ALA A 55 -2.90 4.57 17.94
CA ALA A 55 -2.42 3.30 18.49
C ALA A 55 -1.95 2.38 17.33
N PRO A 56 -0.65 2.41 16.98
CA PRO A 56 -0.11 1.53 15.96
C PRO A 56 -0.13 0.06 16.45
N GLN A 57 -0.60 -0.85 15.60
CA GLN A 57 -0.51 -2.29 15.82
C GLN A 57 0.93 -2.77 15.57
N LYS A 58 1.44 -3.64 16.45
CA LYS A 58 2.73 -4.31 16.27
C LYS A 58 2.68 -5.16 15.00
N THR A 59 3.55 -4.86 14.04
CA THR A 59 3.61 -5.53 12.73
C THR A 59 5.00 -6.13 12.54
N ASP A 60 5.06 -7.38 12.10
CA ASP A 60 6.32 -8.05 11.77
C ASP A 60 6.89 -7.50 10.46
N TRP A 61 7.81 -6.54 10.55
CA TRP A 61 8.39 -5.88 9.38
C TRP A 61 9.19 -6.82 8.46
N ARG A 62 9.76 -7.90 9.00
CA ARG A 62 10.44 -8.94 8.20
C ARG A 62 9.45 -9.63 7.27
N ARG A 63 8.37 -10.20 7.83
CA ARG A 63 7.29 -10.83 7.05
C ARG A 63 6.62 -9.86 6.08
N TYR A 64 6.46 -8.60 6.48
CA TYR A 64 5.94 -7.56 5.60
C TYR A 64 6.84 -7.30 4.37
N ARG A 65 8.16 -7.33 4.56
CA ARG A 65 9.14 -7.18 3.47
C ARG A 65 9.13 -8.40 2.53
N ASP A 66 9.03 -9.61 3.08
CA ASP A 66 9.00 -10.84 2.28
C ASP A 66 7.76 -10.90 1.38
N ARG A 67 6.61 -10.39 1.86
CA ARG A 67 5.39 -10.26 1.05
C ARG A 67 5.63 -9.47 -0.25
N ASN A 68 6.42 -8.39 -0.19
CA ASN A 68 6.74 -7.58 -1.37
C ASN A 68 7.61 -8.34 -2.39
N ARG A 69 8.43 -9.32 -1.96
CA ARG A 69 9.17 -10.20 -2.89
C ARG A 69 8.19 -11.09 -3.66
N ILE A 70 7.24 -11.69 -2.95
CA ILE A 70 6.17 -12.53 -3.52
C ILE A 70 5.30 -11.71 -4.49
N GLU A 71 4.88 -10.51 -4.11
CA GLU A 71 4.09 -9.61 -4.96
C GLU A 71 4.81 -9.26 -6.27
N ARG A 72 6.12 -8.95 -6.20
CA ARG A 72 6.93 -8.66 -7.39
C ARG A 72 7.06 -9.88 -8.31
N MET A 73 7.24 -11.07 -7.74
CA MET A 73 7.28 -12.32 -8.50
C MET A 73 5.97 -12.54 -9.26
N PHE A 74 4.83 -12.43 -8.59
CA PHE A 74 3.52 -12.54 -9.25
C PHE A 74 3.29 -11.44 -10.29
N ASN A 75 3.78 -10.22 -10.05
CA ASN A 75 3.69 -9.16 -11.05
C ASN A 75 4.47 -9.52 -12.32
N ARG A 76 5.66 -10.12 -12.20
CA ARG A 76 6.45 -10.61 -13.34
C ARG A 76 5.75 -11.77 -14.06
N LEU A 77 5.20 -12.73 -13.32
CA LEU A 77 4.40 -13.83 -13.90
C LEU A 77 3.19 -13.29 -14.69
N LYS A 78 2.56 -12.22 -14.21
CA LYS A 78 1.43 -11.58 -14.91
C LYS A 78 1.84 -10.79 -16.17
N GLN A 79 3.10 -10.42 -16.34
CA GLN A 79 3.57 -9.83 -17.61
C GLN A 79 3.51 -10.85 -18.75
N MET A 80 3.62 -12.14 -18.43
CA MET A 80 3.48 -13.21 -19.42
C MET A 80 2.00 -13.38 -19.76
N ARG A 81 1.58 -12.83 -20.91
CA ARG A 81 0.19 -12.85 -21.38
C ARG A 81 -0.44 -14.25 -21.34
N ARG A 82 0.34 -15.29 -21.66
CA ARG A 82 -0.09 -16.70 -21.67
C ARG A 82 -0.54 -17.22 -20.30
N ILE A 83 0.18 -16.83 -19.23
CA ILE A 83 -0.13 -17.18 -17.85
C ILE A 83 -1.28 -16.31 -17.34
N ALA A 84 -1.23 -14.99 -17.60
CA ALA A 84 -2.23 -14.04 -17.10
C ALA A 84 -3.65 -14.33 -17.59
N THR A 85 -3.79 -14.75 -18.85
CA THR A 85 -5.09 -15.03 -19.48
C THR A 85 -5.48 -16.51 -19.43
N ARG A 86 -4.61 -17.39 -18.90
CA ARG A 86 -4.81 -18.84 -18.85
C ARG A 86 -5.25 -19.41 -20.22
N TYR A 87 -4.42 -19.23 -21.25
CA TYR A 87 -4.72 -19.74 -22.60
C TYR A 87 -4.68 -21.27 -22.72
N ASP A 88 -4.00 -21.94 -21.80
CA ASP A 88 -3.87 -23.38 -21.77
C ASP A 88 -5.21 -24.09 -21.50
N LYS A 89 -5.57 -25.05 -22.36
CA LYS A 89 -6.80 -25.85 -22.21
C LYS A 89 -6.71 -26.87 -21.08
N THR A 90 -5.53 -27.46 -20.86
CA THR A 90 -5.33 -28.49 -19.85
C THR A 90 -4.67 -27.91 -18.60
N ALA A 91 -5.06 -28.40 -17.43
CA ALA A 91 -4.46 -27.97 -16.17
C ALA A 91 -2.95 -28.33 -16.12
N LEU A 92 -2.58 -29.49 -16.67
CA LEU A 92 -1.20 -29.94 -16.74
C LEU A 92 -0.33 -28.99 -17.56
N SER A 93 -0.76 -28.58 -18.75
CA SER A 93 0.05 -27.66 -19.56
C SER A 93 0.21 -26.33 -18.83
N PHE A 94 -0.87 -25.77 -18.27
CA PHE A 94 -0.80 -24.54 -17.49
C PHE A 94 0.23 -24.61 -16.34
N ILE A 95 0.23 -25.69 -15.56
CA ILE A 95 1.18 -25.90 -14.45
C ILE A 95 2.61 -26.03 -14.98
N SER A 96 2.84 -26.77 -16.07
CA SER A 96 4.16 -26.89 -16.69
C SER A 96 4.73 -25.54 -17.11
N PHE A 97 3.90 -24.69 -17.74
CA PHE A 97 4.33 -23.35 -18.13
C PHE A 97 4.55 -22.42 -16.94
N LEU A 98 3.76 -22.58 -15.87
CA LEU A 98 3.96 -21.85 -14.62
C LEU A 98 5.31 -22.21 -13.99
N ASN A 99 5.63 -23.51 -13.91
CA ASN A 99 6.90 -24.00 -13.37
C ASN A 99 8.09 -23.53 -14.23
N LEU A 100 7.95 -23.53 -15.56
CA LEU A 100 8.99 -23.04 -16.46
C LEU A 100 9.24 -21.53 -16.30
N ALA A 101 8.17 -20.74 -16.14
CA ALA A 101 8.27 -19.32 -15.87
C ALA A 101 8.89 -19.03 -14.51
N ASP A 102 8.53 -19.80 -13.48
CA ASP A 102 9.09 -19.68 -12.13
C ASP A 102 10.59 -20.00 -12.11
N ALA A 103 11.00 -21.10 -12.73
CA ALA A 103 12.41 -21.47 -12.89
C ALA A 103 13.21 -20.37 -13.61
N ARG A 104 12.66 -19.79 -14.67
CA ARG A 104 13.29 -18.68 -15.39
C ARG A 104 13.43 -17.44 -14.51
N LEU A 105 12.40 -17.06 -13.77
CA LEU A 105 12.45 -15.92 -12.85
C LEU A 105 13.44 -16.14 -11.72
N TRP A 106 13.55 -17.38 -11.22
CA TRP A 106 14.47 -17.74 -10.15
C TRP A 106 15.93 -17.62 -10.59
N ILE A 107 16.29 -18.19 -11.75
CA ILE A 107 17.65 -18.11 -12.30
C ILE A 107 18.05 -16.64 -12.52
N GLU A 108 17.19 -15.85 -13.16
CA GLU A 108 17.44 -14.42 -13.38
C GLU A 108 17.60 -13.66 -12.06
N SER A 109 16.84 -14.01 -11.02
CA SER A 109 16.98 -13.37 -9.71
C SER A 109 18.29 -13.74 -9.01
N PHE A 110 18.79 -14.95 -9.24
CA PHE A 110 20.04 -15.44 -8.66
C PHE A 110 21.24 -14.78 -9.33
N VAL A 111 21.28 -14.77 -10.66
CA VAL A 111 22.37 -14.18 -11.45
C VAL A 111 22.48 -12.67 -11.24
N ASN A 112 21.35 -11.96 -11.11
CA ASN A 112 21.37 -10.51 -10.87
C ASN A 112 21.62 -10.14 -9.40
N ALA A 113 21.69 -11.12 -8.49
CA ALA A 113 21.96 -10.88 -7.07
C ALA A 113 23.44 -11.06 -6.71
N THR A 114 24.23 -11.73 -7.57
CA THR A 114 25.70 -11.79 -7.53
C THR A 114 26.31 -10.61 -8.26
#